data_AF-A0A0F9D3G6-F1
#
_entry.id   AF-A0A0F9D3G6-F1
#
_cell.length_a   1.000
_cell.length_b   1.000
_cell.length_c   1.000
_cell.angle_alpha   90.00
_cell.angle_beta   90.00
_cell.angle_gamma   90.00
#
_symmetry.space_group_name_H-M   'P 1'
#
loop_
_entity.id
_entity.type
_entity.pdbx_description
1 polymer ?
#
loop_
_entity_poly.entity_id
_entity_poly.type
_entity_poly.pdbx_seq_one_letter_code
_entity_poly.pdbx_strand_id
1 'polypeptide(L)'
;MPTNKQLELYKLIHPDYAGFTLVEAADILGIHLRSAQQRVANMRKTHPQAFDYEKFIKKEEENIYDIQAIYKGYLSQAKVKDIEWNLTIEELEAIIQLDCHVCGKYNKINLGNTPGFHANSSIRRTAYNHKTGQKFAYHRLWRFDVTKGYDYVNCVSICWRCIRRRRLHA
;
A
#
# COMPACT_ATOMS: atom_id res chain seq x y z
N MET A 1 8.61 25.64 -6.67
CA MET A 1 8.34 24.19 -6.52
C MET A 1 8.99 23.70 -5.24
N PRO A 2 8.38 22.75 -4.50
CA PRO A 2 8.95 22.24 -3.26
C PRO A 2 10.23 21.44 -3.54
N THR A 3 11.19 21.49 -2.62
CA THR A 3 12.41 20.68 -2.70
C THR A 3 12.12 19.19 -2.49
N ASN A 4 12.97 18.30 -2.99
CA ASN A 4 12.83 16.85 -2.78
C ASN A 4 12.71 16.48 -1.29
N LYS A 5 13.46 17.15 -0.41
CA LYS A 5 13.39 16.92 1.04
C LYS A 5 12.06 17.39 1.67
N GLN A 6 11.43 18.43 1.12
CA GLN A 6 10.09 18.85 1.57
C GLN A 6 9.02 17.84 1.12
N LEU A 7 9.14 17.33 -0.10
CA LEU A 7 8.27 16.27 -0.63
C LEU A 7 8.40 14.97 0.16
N GLU A 8 9.61 14.57 0.55
CA GLU A 8 9.83 13.39 1.41
C GLU A 8 9.25 13.56 2.81
N LEU A 9 9.50 14.71 3.46
CA LEU A 9 8.94 15.02 4.77
C LEU A 9 7.41 14.99 4.73
N TYR A 10 6.81 15.59 3.70
CA TYR A 10 5.37 15.55 3.47
C TYR A 10 4.85 14.11 3.35
N LYS A 11 5.49 13.28 2.51
CA LYS A 11 5.12 11.87 2.33
C LYS A 11 5.23 11.07 3.64
N LEU A 12 6.12 11.43 4.55
CA LEU A 12 6.22 10.71 5.82
C LEU A 12 5.10 11.11 6.79
N ILE A 13 4.84 12.40 6.92
CA ILE A 13 3.86 12.90 7.91
C ILE A 13 2.41 12.77 7.46
N HIS A 14 2.18 12.64 6.15
CA HIS A 14 0.84 12.59 5.62
C HIS A 14 0.20 11.22 5.94
N PRO A 15 -1.02 11.21 6.52
CA PRO A 15 -1.69 9.99 6.99
C PRO A 15 -1.83 8.93 5.90
N ASP A 16 -2.13 9.35 4.67
CA ASP A 16 -2.37 8.42 3.55
C ASP A 16 -1.10 7.85 2.90
N TYR A 17 0.09 8.36 3.26
CA TYR A 17 1.34 7.80 2.76
C TYR A 17 1.97 6.87 3.81
N ALA A 18 2.51 7.45 4.87
CA ALA A 18 3.12 6.67 5.94
C ALA A 18 2.47 6.91 7.31
N GLY A 19 1.81 8.06 7.49
CA GLY A 19 1.11 8.46 8.70
C GLY A 19 2.01 8.55 9.93
N PHE A 20 3.28 8.92 9.73
CA PHE A 20 4.18 9.19 10.83
C PHE A 20 3.82 10.52 11.48
N THR A 21 4.06 10.61 12.78
CA THR A 21 4.13 11.90 13.44
C THR A 21 5.27 12.73 12.82
N LEU A 22 5.20 14.06 12.98
CA LEU A 22 6.29 14.94 12.53
C LEU A 22 7.63 14.58 13.19
N VAL A 23 7.60 14.05 14.41
CA VAL A 23 8.79 13.62 15.16
C VAL A 23 9.40 12.39 14.49
N GLU A 24 8.61 11.35 14.24
CA GLU A 24 9.10 10.13 13.57
C GLU A 24 9.61 10.43 12.16
N ALA A 25 8.91 11.29 11.41
CA ALA A 25 9.34 11.69 10.08
C ALA A 25 10.66 12.48 10.09
N ALA A 26 10.86 13.34 11.10
CA ALA A 26 12.11 14.08 11.26
C ALA A 26 13.29 13.14 11.56
N ASP A 27 13.06 12.15 12.42
CA ASP A 27 14.04 11.12 12.77
C ASP A 27 14.43 10.27 11.54
N ILE A 28 13.43 9.77 10.79
CA ILE A 28 13.64 8.99 9.56
C ILE A 28 14.49 9.75 8.52
N LEU A 29 14.30 11.07 8.41
CA LEU A 29 15.03 11.90 7.45
C LEU A 29 16.36 12.44 7.99
N GLY A 30 16.71 12.16 9.24
CA GLY A 30 17.89 12.73 9.88
C GLY A 30 17.87 14.26 9.91
N ILE A 31 16.71 14.87 10.16
CA ILE A 31 16.56 16.33 10.26
C ILE A 31 16.07 16.74 11.63
N HIS A 32 16.54 17.91 12.10
CA HIS A 32 16.08 18.46 13.37
C HIS A 32 14.58 18.80 13.32
N LEU A 33 13.84 18.50 14.40
CA LEU A 33 12.39 18.71 14.49
C LEU A 33 11.96 20.14 14.14
N ARG A 34 12.71 21.14 14.64
CA ARG A 34 12.45 22.57 14.34
C ARG A 34 12.51 22.86 12.83
N SER A 35 13.47 22.27 12.13
CA SER A 35 13.59 22.40 10.67
C SER A 35 12.44 21.70 9.96
N ALA A 36 11.99 20.55 10.44
CA ALA A 36 10.82 19.86 9.92
C ALA A 36 9.55 20.71 10.08
N GLN A 37 9.31 21.27 11.28
CA GLN A 37 8.19 22.18 11.57
C GLN A 37 8.18 23.37 10.61
N GLN A 38 9.31 24.03 10.43
CA GLN A 38 9.40 25.21 9.58
C GLN A 38 9.18 24.86 8.10
N ARG A 39 9.65 23.69 7.64
CA ARG A 39 9.39 23.20 6.28
C ARG A 39 7.90 22.91 6.04
N VAL A 40 7.21 22.31 7.01
CA VAL A 40 5.76 22.06 6.93
C VAL A 40 4.98 23.37 6.94
N ALA A 41 5.33 24.30 7.82
CA ALA A 41 4.71 25.62 7.86
C ALA A 41 4.87 26.37 6.53
N ASN A 42 6.07 26.33 5.94
CA ASN A 42 6.33 26.97 4.66
C ASN A 42 5.54 26.29 3.52
N MET A 43 5.45 24.96 3.50
CA MET A 43 4.61 24.25 2.51
C MET A 43 3.14 24.62 2.63
N ARG A 44 2.59 24.74 3.84
CA ARG A 44 1.20 25.17 4.03
C ARG A 44 0.95 26.57 3.46
N LYS A 45 1.93 27.47 3.63
CA LYS A 45 1.85 28.83 3.11
C LYS A 45 1.96 28.90 1.59
N THR A 46 2.89 28.15 1.00
CA THR A 46 3.18 28.24 -0.44
C THR A 46 2.31 27.32 -1.28
N HIS A 47 1.88 26.18 -0.75
CA HIS A 47 1.14 25.13 -1.45
C HIS A 47 -0.07 24.65 -0.63
N PRO A 48 -1.03 25.54 -0.30
CA PRO A 48 -2.20 25.19 0.52
C PRO A 48 -3.05 24.06 -0.10
N GLN A 49 -3.10 23.95 -1.43
CA GLN A 49 -3.78 22.87 -2.15
C GLN A 49 -3.16 21.49 -1.92
N ALA A 50 -1.89 21.42 -1.52
CA ALA A 50 -1.30 20.16 -1.09
C ALA A 50 -1.91 19.67 0.24
N PHE A 51 -2.68 20.51 0.94
CA PHE A 51 -3.40 20.18 2.17
C PHE A 51 -4.92 20.18 1.98
N ASP A 52 -5.40 20.32 0.73
CA ASP A 52 -6.83 20.24 0.38
C ASP A 52 -7.26 18.77 0.37
N TYR A 53 -7.57 18.27 1.56
CA TYR A 53 -7.83 16.87 1.87
C TYR A 53 -9.06 16.33 1.11
N GLU A 54 -10.08 17.14 0.89
CA GLU A 54 -11.33 16.72 0.23
C GLU A 54 -11.14 16.41 -1.26
N LYS A 55 -10.34 17.23 -1.98
CA LYS A 55 -10.01 16.95 -3.39
C LYS A 55 -9.17 15.70 -3.55
N PHE A 56 -8.34 15.37 -2.57
CA PHE A 56 -7.52 14.17 -2.60
C PHE A 56 -8.36 12.92 -2.30
N ILE A 57 -9.24 12.94 -1.29
CA ILE A 57 -10.15 11.83 -0.97
C ILE A 57 -10.99 11.44 -2.19
N LYS A 58 -11.61 12.40 -2.89
CA LYS A 58 -12.42 12.07 -4.09
C LYS A 58 -11.60 11.36 -5.17
N LYS A 59 -10.35 11.79 -5.40
CA LYS A 59 -9.44 11.12 -6.33
C LYS A 59 -8.92 9.77 -5.82
N GLU A 60 -8.92 9.55 -4.52
CA GLU A 60 -8.59 8.26 -3.90
C GLU A 60 -9.74 7.26 -3.98
N GLU A 61 -10.98 7.70 -3.77
CA GLU A 61 -12.18 6.89 -3.94
C GLU A 61 -12.36 6.43 -5.40
N GLU A 62 -11.88 7.25 -6.35
CA GLU A 62 -11.82 6.91 -7.78
C GLU A 62 -10.67 5.98 -8.16
N ASN A 63 -9.64 5.81 -7.31
CA ASN A 63 -8.58 4.81 -7.50
C ASN A 63 -9.06 3.44 -7.04
N ILE A 64 -10.13 2.99 -7.70
CA ILE A 64 -10.68 1.65 -7.54
C ILE A 64 -9.59 0.66 -7.93
N TYR A 65 -9.40 -0.28 -7.04
CA TYR A 65 -8.42 -1.34 -7.17
C TYR A 65 -8.77 -2.22 -8.37
N ASP A 66 -8.05 -2.08 -9.50
CA ASP A 66 -8.34 -2.87 -10.71
C ASP A 66 -7.86 -4.32 -10.54
N ILE A 67 -8.75 -5.17 -10.03
CA ILE A 67 -8.49 -6.60 -9.85
C ILE A 67 -8.08 -7.28 -11.17
N GLN A 68 -8.60 -6.82 -12.32
CA GLN A 68 -8.26 -7.36 -13.63
C GLN A 68 -6.79 -7.11 -13.97
N ALA A 69 -6.28 -5.90 -13.70
CA ALA A 69 -4.87 -5.58 -13.90
C ALA A 69 -3.96 -6.46 -13.03
N ILE A 70 -4.36 -6.74 -11.79
CA ILE A 70 -3.59 -7.56 -10.86
C ILE A 70 -3.58 -9.01 -11.29
N TYR A 71 -4.75 -9.54 -11.66
CA TYR A 71 -4.89 -10.88 -12.20
C TYR A 71 -3.99 -11.09 -13.42
N LYS A 72 -4.07 -10.19 -14.41
CA LYS A 72 -3.20 -10.20 -15.59
C LYS A 72 -1.72 -10.15 -15.21
N GLY A 73 -1.36 -9.35 -14.20
CA GLY A 73 0.00 -9.24 -13.69
C GLY A 73 0.54 -10.55 -13.09
N TYR A 74 -0.26 -11.29 -12.32
CA TYR A 74 0.14 -12.60 -11.80
C TYR A 74 0.14 -13.69 -12.86
N LEU A 75 -0.89 -13.74 -13.71
CA LEU A 75 -0.97 -14.68 -14.83
C LEU A 75 0.25 -14.55 -15.75
N SER A 76 0.66 -13.32 -16.08
CA SER A 76 1.86 -13.06 -16.87
C SER A 76 3.13 -13.55 -16.16
N GLN A 77 3.27 -13.31 -14.85
CA GLN A 77 4.42 -13.80 -14.08
C GLN A 77 4.47 -15.32 -13.97
N ALA A 78 3.32 -15.98 -13.85
CA ALA A 78 3.21 -17.44 -13.82
C ALA A 78 3.68 -18.03 -15.15
N LYS A 79 3.20 -17.48 -16.28
CA LYS A 79 3.61 -17.88 -17.63
C LYS A 79 5.12 -17.74 -17.85
N VAL A 80 5.72 -16.61 -17.46
CA VAL A 80 7.18 -16.38 -17.63
C VAL A 80 8.02 -17.38 -16.83
N LYS A 81 7.48 -17.92 -15.75
CA LYS A 81 8.19 -18.84 -14.84
C LYS A 81 7.81 -20.30 -15.04
N ASP A 82 6.98 -20.59 -16.04
CA ASP A 82 6.40 -21.92 -16.28
C ASP A 82 5.73 -22.51 -15.02
N ILE A 83 4.96 -21.67 -14.32
CA ILE A 83 4.18 -22.06 -13.14
C ILE A 83 2.72 -22.23 -13.56
N GLU A 84 2.14 -23.37 -13.23
CA GLU A 84 0.71 -23.65 -13.44
C GLU A 84 -0.19 -22.60 -12.74
N TRP A 85 -1.23 -22.15 -13.43
CA TRP A 85 -2.17 -21.13 -12.95
C TRP A 85 -3.60 -21.65 -13.01
N ASN A 86 -4.16 -21.94 -11.83
CA ASN A 86 -5.48 -22.52 -11.62
C ASN A 86 -6.38 -21.64 -10.75
N LEU A 87 -6.13 -20.32 -10.73
CA LEU A 87 -6.96 -19.36 -10.01
C LEU A 87 -7.89 -18.61 -10.97
N THR A 88 -9.15 -18.41 -10.57
CA THR A 88 -10.04 -17.43 -11.21
C THR A 88 -9.77 -16.01 -10.69
N ILE A 89 -10.39 -15.01 -11.33
CA ILE A 89 -10.28 -13.61 -10.88
C ILE A 89 -10.97 -13.44 -9.52
N GLU A 90 -12.11 -14.09 -9.33
CA GLU A 90 -12.91 -14.05 -8.10
C GLU A 90 -12.17 -14.72 -6.94
N GLU A 91 -11.50 -15.84 -7.19
CA GLU A 91 -10.65 -16.52 -6.20
C GLU A 91 -9.46 -15.67 -5.79
N LEU A 92 -8.79 -15.05 -6.78
CA LEU A 92 -7.71 -14.11 -6.51
C LEU A 92 -8.19 -12.95 -5.63
N GLU A 93 -9.33 -12.36 -5.98
CA GLU A 93 -9.95 -11.26 -5.23
C GLU A 93 -10.24 -11.68 -3.78
N ALA A 94 -10.89 -12.82 -3.60
CA ALA A 94 -11.20 -13.37 -2.28
C ALA A 94 -9.92 -13.54 -1.45
N ILE A 95 -8.85 -14.10 -2.03
CA ILE A 95 -7.59 -14.31 -1.31
C ILE A 95 -6.95 -12.98 -0.90
N ILE A 96 -6.82 -12.00 -1.80
CA ILE A 96 -6.11 -10.74 -1.47
C ILE A 96 -6.85 -9.87 -0.45
N GLN A 97 -8.15 -10.09 -0.27
CA GLN A 97 -8.97 -9.47 0.77
C GLN A 97 -8.77 -10.10 2.16
N LEU A 98 -8.23 -11.33 2.25
CA LEU A 98 -7.93 -11.97 3.53
C LEU A 98 -6.82 -11.22 4.29
N ASP A 99 -6.81 -11.44 5.61
CA ASP A 99 -5.72 -11.05 6.50
C ASP A 99 -4.38 -11.58 6.01
N CYS A 100 -3.31 -10.82 6.28
CA CYS A 100 -1.97 -11.27 5.99
C CYS A 100 -1.66 -12.56 6.77
N HIS A 101 -1.43 -13.66 6.05
CA HIS A 101 -1.17 -14.98 6.60
C HIS A 101 -0.02 -15.01 7.63
N VAL A 102 0.97 -14.12 7.50
CA VAL A 102 2.14 -14.09 8.39
C VAL A 102 1.92 -13.25 9.65
N CYS A 103 1.16 -12.15 9.57
CA CYS A 103 1.06 -11.20 10.68
C CYS A 103 -0.36 -10.92 11.17
N GLY A 104 -1.36 -11.56 10.57
CA GLY A 104 -2.77 -11.41 10.91
C GLY A 104 -3.34 -10.02 10.69
N LYS A 105 -2.60 -9.10 10.04
CA LYS A 105 -3.07 -7.74 9.82
C LYS A 105 -3.99 -7.69 8.62
N TYR A 106 -5.17 -7.10 8.82
CA TYR A 106 -6.20 -6.94 7.81
C TYR A 106 -5.83 -5.96 6.71
N ASN A 107 -6.23 -6.32 5.49
CA ASN A 107 -6.23 -5.42 4.35
C ASN A 107 -7.59 -4.73 4.31
N LYS A 108 -7.67 -3.49 4.76
CA LYS A 108 -8.70 -2.62 4.18
C LYS A 108 -8.27 -2.26 2.76
N ILE A 109 -8.44 -3.18 1.82
CA ILE A 109 -8.62 -2.73 0.43
C ILE A 109 -10.02 -2.11 0.45
N ASN A 110 -10.10 -0.78 0.28
CA ASN A 110 -11.37 -0.13 -0.01
C ASN A 110 -11.83 -0.61 -1.39
N LEU A 111 -12.45 -1.78 -1.43
CA LEU A 111 -13.32 -2.20 -2.52
C LEU A 111 -14.64 -1.48 -2.21
N GLY A 112 -15.05 -0.57 -3.10
CA GLY A 112 -16.00 0.50 -2.80
C GLY A 112 -17.20 0.09 -1.95
N ASN A 113 -17.57 0.99 -1.01
CA ASN A 113 -18.86 1.08 -0.34
C ASN A 113 -19.60 -0.24 -0.08
N THR A 114 -19.11 -1.04 0.88
CA THR A 114 -20.00 -1.94 1.63
C THR A 114 -20.57 -1.16 2.82
N PRO A 115 -21.86 -0.75 2.79
CA PRO A 115 -22.47 -0.08 3.92
C PRO A 115 -22.68 -1.12 5.03
N GLY A 116 -21.94 -1.03 6.14
CA GLY A 116 -22.23 -1.83 7.32
C GLY A 116 -21.07 -2.23 8.24
N PHE A 117 -19.80 -1.99 7.90
CA PHE A 117 -18.69 -2.38 8.79
C PHE A 117 -17.97 -1.18 9.40
N HIS A 118 -18.35 -0.86 10.64
CA HIS A 118 -17.65 0.09 11.51
C HIS A 118 -16.27 -0.45 11.88
N ALA A 119 -15.28 -0.14 11.06
CA ALA A 119 -13.95 -0.62 11.30
C ALA A 119 -13.10 0.47 11.97
N ASN A 120 -12.66 0.16 13.19
CA ASN A 120 -11.76 0.96 14.02
C ASN A 120 -10.65 1.67 13.21
N SER A 121 -10.40 2.92 13.58
CA SER A 121 -9.81 3.99 12.75
C SER A 121 -8.28 4.01 12.64
N SER A 122 -7.56 2.96 13.03
CA SER A 122 -6.11 3.10 13.26
C SER A 122 -5.16 2.64 12.14
N ILE A 123 -5.57 1.93 11.09
CA ILE A 123 -4.62 1.51 10.03
C ILE A 123 -5.30 1.46 8.64
N ARG A 124 -5.39 2.60 7.94
CA ARG A 124 -5.51 2.64 6.48
C ARG A 124 -4.10 2.92 5.95
N ARG A 125 -3.37 1.91 5.49
CA ARG A 125 -2.08 2.14 4.81
C ARG A 125 -2.18 1.52 3.43
N THR A 126 -1.99 2.31 2.37
CA THR A 126 -1.74 1.84 1.00
C THR A 126 -0.23 1.86 0.76
N ALA A 127 0.33 0.88 0.05
CA ALA A 127 1.76 0.82 -0.20
C ALA A 127 2.06 1.65 -1.44
N TYR A 128 2.95 2.65 -1.33
CA TYR A 128 3.20 3.61 -2.41
C TYR A 128 4.53 3.33 -3.11
N ASN A 129 4.54 3.23 -4.44
CA ASN A 129 5.76 3.29 -5.22
C ASN A 129 6.24 4.75 -5.32
N HIS A 130 7.29 5.12 -4.60
CA HIS A 130 7.81 6.49 -4.65
C HIS A 130 8.37 6.89 -6.03
N LYS A 131 8.73 5.93 -6.90
CA LYS A 131 9.26 6.20 -8.24
C LYS A 131 8.15 6.36 -9.29
N THR A 132 7.16 5.48 -9.29
CA THR A 132 6.11 5.47 -10.33
C THR A 132 4.83 6.18 -9.89
N GLY A 133 4.71 6.52 -8.61
CA GLY A 133 3.48 7.07 -8.03
C GLY A 133 2.32 6.08 -7.94
N GLN A 134 2.52 4.83 -8.35
CA GLN A 134 1.50 3.79 -8.28
C GLN A 134 1.31 3.31 -6.84
N LYS A 135 0.05 3.22 -6.43
CA LYS A 135 -0.35 2.52 -5.22
C LYS A 135 -0.43 1.02 -5.50
N PHE A 136 -0.03 0.21 -4.54
CA PHE A 136 -0.20 -1.23 -4.56
C PHE A 136 -1.08 -1.64 -3.38
N ALA A 137 -1.83 -2.73 -3.55
CA ALA A 137 -2.48 -3.43 -2.44
C ALA A 137 -1.40 -3.74 -1.45
N TYR A 138 -1.78 -3.57 -0.19
CA TYR A 138 -0.91 -3.96 0.89
C TYR A 138 -0.65 -5.46 0.84
N HIS A 139 -1.64 -6.26 0.43
CA HIS A 139 -1.49 -7.70 0.26
C HIS A 139 -1.26 -8.14 -1.18
N ARG A 140 -0.40 -9.14 -1.29
CA ARG A 140 -0.06 -9.84 -2.51
C ARG A 140 -0.45 -11.29 -2.36
N LEU A 141 -0.60 -11.95 -3.50
CA LEU A 141 -0.73 -13.39 -3.58
C LEU A 141 0.63 -14.03 -3.31
N TRP A 142 0.65 -15.04 -2.46
CA TRP A 142 1.87 -15.79 -2.15
C TRP A 142 1.59 -17.29 -2.13
N ARG A 143 2.46 -18.05 -2.79
CA ARG A 143 2.42 -19.52 -2.77
C ARG A 143 3.14 -20.03 -1.52
N PHE A 144 2.43 -20.73 -0.63
CA PHE A 144 3.06 -21.27 0.57
C PHE A 144 4.06 -22.38 0.20
N ASP A 145 3.69 -23.23 -0.75
CA ASP A 145 4.55 -24.22 -1.38
C ASP A 145 5.01 -23.70 -2.75
N VAL A 146 6.30 -23.39 -2.86
CA VAL A 146 6.87 -22.77 -4.06
C VAL A 146 7.03 -23.75 -5.23
N THR A 147 6.94 -25.06 -4.97
CA THR A 147 7.03 -26.10 -6.02
C THR A 147 5.67 -26.37 -6.68
N LYS A 148 4.57 -25.91 -6.11
CA LYS A 148 3.20 -26.06 -6.64
C LYS A 148 2.74 -24.85 -7.44
N GLY A 149 1.71 -25.02 -8.25
CA GLY A 149 1.06 -23.95 -9.02
C GLY A 149 0.40 -22.86 -8.17
N TYR A 150 -0.20 -21.89 -8.84
CA TYR A 150 -1.14 -20.97 -8.21
C TYR A 150 -2.53 -21.61 -8.20
N ASP A 151 -3.00 -22.01 -7.03
CA ASP A 151 -4.36 -22.51 -6.80
C ASP A 151 -4.90 -21.96 -5.48
N TYR A 152 -6.20 -22.15 -5.22
CA TYR A 152 -6.87 -21.61 -4.05
C TYR A 152 -6.31 -22.14 -2.72
N VAL A 153 -5.81 -23.38 -2.70
CA VAL A 153 -5.27 -24.03 -1.50
C VAL A 153 -3.83 -23.60 -1.24
N ASN A 154 -3.04 -23.44 -2.30
CA ASN A 154 -1.62 -23.08 -2.23
C ASN A 154 -1.36 -21.59 -2.06
N CYS A 155 -2.35 -20.75 -2.35
CA CYS A 155 -2.19 -19.31 -2.32
C CYS A 155 -2.75 -18.68 -1.05
N VAL A 156 -2.00 -17.73 -0.49
CA VAL A 156 -2.39 -16.95 0.67
C VAL A 156 -2.16 -15.47 0.45
N SER A 157 -2.91 -14.66 1.19
CA SER A 157 -2.68 -13.22 1.30
C SER A 157 -1.45 -12.94 2.13
N ILE A 158 -0.54 -12.10 1.66
CA ILE A 158 0.62 -11.66 2.46
C ILE A 158 0.88 -10.18 2.27
N CYS A 159 1.13 -9.46 3.37
CA CYS A 159 1.44 -8.05 3.27
C CYS A 159 2.86 -7.79 2.76
N TRP A 160 3.04 -6.68 2.05
CA TRP A 160 4.34 -6.27 1.48
C TRP A 160 5.46 -6.23 2.53
N ARG A 161 5.15 -5.82 3.77
CA ARG A 161 6.14 -5.80 4.87
C ARG A 161 6.64 -7.22 5.19
N CYS A 162 5.74 -8.20 5.26
CA CYS A 162 6.09 -9.59 5.53
C CYS A 162 6.85 -10.22 4.36
N ILE A 163 6.46 -9.95 3.11
CA ILE A 163 7.22 -10.37 1.91
C ILE A 163 8.65 -9.84 1.98
N ARG A 164 8.81 -8.54 2.24
CA ARG A 164 10.13 -7.89 2.26
C ARG A 164 11.01 -8.47 3.37
N ARG A 165 10.46 -8.73 4.56
CA ARG A 165 11.18 -9.37 5.66
C ARG A 165 11.65 -10.78 5.27
N ARG A 166 10.80 -11.60 4.66
CA ARG A 166 11.19 -12.95 4.21
C ARG A 166 12.31 -12.95 3.18
N ARG A 167 12.29 -12.03 2.21
CA ARG A 167 13.37 -11.91 1.21
C ARG A 167 14.75 -11.53 1.77
N LEU A 168 14.82 -11.04 3.00
CA LEU A 168 16.09 -10.75 3.67
C LEU A 168 16.70 -11.99 4.34
N HIS A 169 15.96 -13.11 4.42
CA HIS A 169 16.34 -14.32 5.13
C HIS A 169 16.34 -15.58 4.24
N ALA A 170 16.08 -15.44 2.94
CA ALA A 170 16.10 -16.51 1.95
C ALA A 170 17.23 -16.24 0.95
#